data_AF-A0A6G8NJX4-F1
#
_entry.id   AF-A0A6G8NJX4-F1
#
_cell.length_a   1.000
_cell.length_b   1.000
_cell.length_c   1.000
_cell.angle_alpha   90.00
_cell.angle_beta   90.00
_cell.angle_gamma   90.00
#
_symmetry.space_group_name_H-M   'P 1'
#
loop_
_entity.id
_entity.type
_entity.pdbx_description
1 polymer ?
#
loop_
_entity_poly.entity_id
_entity_poly.type
_entity_poly.pdbx_seq_one_letter_code
_entity_poly.pdbx_strand_id
1 'polypeptide(L)'
;MSTTLAITLPTSRLSPALPTAPVDSFASTGPAASGGGVAIVRRAVLSAIPLAGLSRQLLLSTRSLARPVAAILFALTCASVGTAAVAQTPKPINPGTSVTQTQLDESGAQGTATQAASGVSVSASRAAGQIGASGAIDASAAQATADTNGFTARQKALDVRSAENNYLYAVKQHDCYSDFFVNHCLDKARDAKRVVGAQIRKEQLALDDEQRLQHAQQRDEQTAIKRAQYASEAPQREASEKASEESFAEKQRQNALSAAQRTAEAPQRAANQADYDRKQADYQKKLADAAARGVQDAKEREDKAERFAAKQRDAAEHQAEVQARQKEAAAKQQQRAQQDAADQAHQAQLKQQQQQQQQSK
;
A
#
# COMPACT_ATOMS: atom_id res chain seq x y z
N MET A 1 4.97 -81.63 -16.30
CA MET A 1 4.83 -82.32 -14.99
C MET A 1 4.73 -81.26 -13.94
N SER A 2 3.54 -81.14 -13.35
CA SER A 2 3.19 -80.13 -12.36
C SER A 2 3.75 -80.48 -11.00
N THR A 3 4.39 -79.52 -10.33
CA THR A 3 4.66 -79.61 -8.89
C THR A 3 4.40 -78.26 -8.24
N THR A 4 3.34 -78.28 -7.45
CA THR A 4 2.86 -77.25 -6.52
C THR A 4 3.71 -77.25 -5.25
N LEU A 5 4.13 -76.08 -4.76
CA LEU A 5 4.52 -75.80 -3.36
C LEU A 5 4.64 -74.27 -3.23
N ALA A 6 3.70 -73.59 -2.57
CA ALA A 6 3.58 -73.35 -1.12
C ALA A 6 4.17 -71.99 -0.72
N ILE A 7 3.48 -71.30 0.20
CA ILE A 7 4.00 -70.64 1.42
C ILE A 7 3.04 -69.50 1.81
N THR A 8 2.19 -69.82 2.78
CA THR A 8 1.46 -68.88 3.63
C THR A 8 2.38 -68.39 4.76
N LEU A 9 2.43 -67.08 4.98
CA LEU A 9 3.09 -66.45 6.13
C LEU A 9 2.03 -65.74 7.01
N PRO A 10 2.10 -65.89 8.35
CA PRO A 10 1.20 -65.21 9.27
C PRO A 10 1.82 -63.88 9.75
N THR A 11 1.03 -62.80 9.77
CA THR A 11 1.47 -61.53 10.35
C THR A 11 0.93 -61.38 11.76
N SER A 12 1.81 -61.59 12.73
CA SER A 12 1.63 -61.32 14.16
C SER A 12 1.37 -59.82 14.40
N ARG A 13 0.32 -59.48 15.16
CA ARG A 13 0.15 -58.17 15.80
C ARG A 13 0.35 -58.33 17.31
N LEU A 14 1.42 -57.73 17.83
CA LEU A 14 1.56 -57.36 19.23
C LEU A 14 1.35 -55.84 19.40
N SER A 15 0.54 -55.51 20.42
CA SER A 15 0.37 -54.33 21.30
C SER A 15 1.52 -53.28 21.35
N PRO A 16 1.37 -52.05 21.95
CA PRO A 16 0.49 -51.73 23.10
C PRO A 16 -0.16 -50.33 23.20
N ALA A 17 -1.00 -50.24 24.23
CA ALA A 17 -1.72 -49.12 24.80
C ALA A 17 -0.86 -47.91 25.22
N LEU A 18 -1.50 -46.74 25.36
CA LEU A 18 -1.21 -45.62 26.29
C LEU A 18 -2.29 -44.50 26.14
N PRO A 19 -2.43 -43.52 27.06
CA PRO A 19 -3.55 -43.49 28.01
C PRO A 19 -4.41 -42.21 27.96
N THR A 20 -5.44 -42.24 28.80
CA THR A 20 -6.50 -41.26 29.07
C THR A 20 -6.10 -40.06 29.96
N ALA A 21 -6.83 -38.94 29.73
CA ALA A 21 -7.22 -37.83 30.63
C ALA A 21 -6.26 -36.62 30.78
N PRO A 22 -6.72 -35.44 31.29
CA PRO A 22 -8.08 -34.92 31.50
C PRO A 22 -8.34 -33.51 30.87
N VAL A 23 -9.61 -33.12 30.85
CA VAL A 23 -10.11 -31.77 30.57
C VAL A 23 -10.13 -30.95 31.87
N ASP A 24 -9.52 -29.77 31.87
CA ASP A 24 -9.59 -28.83 32.98
C ASP A 24 -10.25 -27.49 32.60
N SER A 25 -11.04 -27.04 33.56
CA SER A 25 -11.93 -25.89 33.55
C SER A 25 -11.15 -24.57 33.54
N PHE A 26 -11.54 -23.63 32.68
CA PHE A 26 -11.17 -22.23 32.84
C PHE A 26 -12.34 -21.44 33.42
N ALA A 27 -12.21 -21.17 34.72
CA ALA A 27 -12.95 -20.18 35.47
C ALA A 27 -12.56 -18.76 34.99
N SER A 28 -13.58 -17.91 34.84
CA SER A 28 -13.45 -16.48 34.56
C SER A 28 -13.32 -15.73 35.89
N THR A 29 -12.18 -15.07 36.10
CA THR A 29 -11.97 -14.06 37.16
C THR A 29 -11.77 -12.69 36.50
N GLY A 30 -12.52 -11.70 36.99
CA GLY A 30 -12.34 -10.29 36.63
C GLY A 30 -11.07 -9.68 37.23
N PRO A 31 -10.84 -8.37 36.97
CA PRO A 31 -10.87 -7.47 38.12
C PRO A 31 -11.56 -6.11 37.86
N ALA A 32 -12.00 -5.53 38.97
CA ALA A 32 -12.51 -4.18 39.14
C ALA A 32 -11.38 -3.17 39.46
N ALA A 33 -11.52 -1.93 39.00
CA ALA A 33 -11.04 -0.66 39.60
C ALA A 33 -11.42 0.48 38.63
N SER A 34 -12.44 1.29 38.92
CA SER A 34 -12.46 2.47 39.80
C SER A 34 -11.74 3.71 39.22
N GLY A 35 -12.47 4.83 39.17
CA GLY A 35 -11.89 6.17 39.32
C GLY A 35 -12.16 7.19 38.21
N GLY A 36 -13.02 8.16 38.52
CA GLY A 36 -12.73 9.57 38.22
C GLY A 36 -13.39 10.20 36.99
N GLY A 37 -14.65 10.60 37.13
CA GLY A 37 -15.28 11.56 36.22
C GLY A 37 -14.86 12.99 36.57
N VAL A 38 -14.42 13.76 35.57
CA VAL A 38 -14.36 15.23 35.62
C VAL A 38 -14.86 15.78 34.29
N ALA A 39 -15.93 16.56 34.37
CA ALA A 39 -16.54 17.30 33.28
C ALA A 39 -15.61 18.43 32.80
N ILE A 40 -15.47 18.59 31.48
CA ILE A 40 -14.89 19.81 30.89
C ILE A 40 -15.85 20.34 29.82
N VAL A 41 -16.53 21.41 30.23
CA VAL A 41 -17.28 22.37 29.43
C VAL A 41 -16.32 23.08 28.46
N ARG A 42 -16.54 22.98 27.14
CA ARG A 42 -15.86 23.86 26.17
C ARG A 42 -16.79 25.00 25.76
N ARG A 43 -16.47 26.16 26.32
CA ARG A 43 -16.99 27.49 25.99
C ARG A 43 -16.47 27.92 24.61
N ALA A 44 -17.37 28.45 23.80
CA ALA A 44 -17.08 29.22 22.60
C ALA A 44 -16.34 30.53 22.95
N VAL A 45 -15.31 30.88 22.19
CA VAL A 45 -14.64 32.18 22.25
C VAL A 45 -14.75 32.83 20.88
N LEU A 46 -15.52 33.93 20.85
CA LEU A 46 -15.49 34.97 19.82
C LEU A 46 -14.34 35.94 20.11
N SER A 47 -13.59 36.32 19.08
CA SER A 47 -12.81 37.57 18.99
C SER A 47 -12.42 37.79 17.51
N ALA A 48 -13.02 38.71 16.76
CA ALA A 48 -12.82 40.17 16.75
C ALA A 48 -11.39 40.60 16.34
N ILE A 49 -11.20 40.96 15.06
CA ILE A 49 -10.03 41.70 14.53
C ILE A 49 -10.52 42.74 13.51
N PRO A 50 -9.96 43.97 13.47
CA PRO A 50 -10.69 45.18 13.09
C PRO A 50 -10.45 45.71 11.66
N LEU A 51 -11.31 46.68 11.33
CA LEU A 51 -11.36 47.53 10.15
C LEU A 51 -10.09 48.40 9.94
N ALA A 52 -9.57 48.39 8.72
CA ALA A 52 -8.81 49.47 8.06
C ALA A 52 -8.98 49.25 6.55
N GLY A 53 -9.15 50.21 5.65
CA GLY A 53 -9.19 51.66 5.70
C GLY A 53 -9.41 52.11 4.24
N LEU A 54 -10.20 53.18 4.05
CA LEU A 54 -10.53 53.78 2.75
C LEU A 54 -9.29 54.21 1.94
N SER A 55 -9.37 54.09 0.61
CA SER A 55 -8.95 55.08 -0.43
C SER A 55 -8.66 54.36 -1.76
N ARG A 56 -8.90 54.87 -2.96
CA ARG A 56 -9.68 55.97 -3.54
C ARG A 56 -9.59 55.71 -5.06
N GLN A 57 -10.71 55.82 -5.76
CA GLN A 57 -10.76 55.75 -7.23
C GLN A 57 -9.92 56.85 -7.89
N LEU A 58 -9.33 56.56 -9.06
CA LEU A 58 -9.24 57.52 -10.16
C LEU A 58 -8.98 56.80 -11.50
N LEU A 59 -9.90 57.03 -12.46
CA LEU A 59 -9.76 57.29 -13.94
C LEU A 59 -8.65 56.52 -14.70
N LEU A 60 -8.83 55.91 -15.89
CA LEU A 60 -9.42 56.35 -17.17
C LEU A 60 -9.81 55.08 -17.97
N SER A 61 -11.03 54.92 -18.50
CA SER A 61 -11.53 55.35 -19.82
C SER A 61 -10.70 54.99 -21.07
N THR A 62 -11.29 54.08 -21.88
CA THR A 62 -11.35 54.05 -23.37
C THR A 62 -10.03 53.74 -24.12
N ARG A 63 -9.95 53.00 -25.25
CA ARG A 63 -10.89 52.51 -26.27
C ARG A 63 -10.09 51.66 -27.29
N SER A 64 -10.72 50.66 -27.93
CA SER A 64 -10.58 50.25 -29.37
C SER A 64 -9.22 49.71 -29.86
N LEU A 65 -9.03 48.62 -30.63
CA LEU A 65 -9.72 47.93 -31.75
C LEU A 65 -9.19 46.45 -31.77
N ALA A 66 -9.99 45.39 -31.85
CA ALA A 66 -10.53 44.73 -33.05
C ALA A 66 -9.52 44.34 -34.18
N ARG A 67 -8.99 43.08 -34.10
CA ARG A 67 -8.85 42.02 -35.14
C ARG A 67 -7.99 42.27 -36.43
N PRO A 68 -7.69 41.25 -37.29
CA PRO A 68 -7.27 39.84 -37.08
C PRO A 68 -6.19 39.32 -38.10
N VAL A 69 -5.65 38.10 -37.86
CA VAL A 69 -5.28 36.99 -38.81
C VAL A 69 -4.42 37.26 -40.08
N ALA A 70 -3.25 36.60 -40.16
CA ALA A 70 -2.71 35.80 -41.30
C ALA A 70 -1.20 35.54 -41.06
N ALA A 71 -0.76 34.33 -40.73
CA ALA A 71 -0.29 33.29 -41.66
C ALA A 71 0.78 33.77 -42.66
N ILE A 72 2.03 33.31 -42.51
CA ILE A 72 2.94 32.86 -43.58
C ILE A 72 4.17 32.17 -42.97
N LEU A 73 4.57 31.11 -43.67
CA LEU A 73 5.64 30.14 -43.44
C LEU A 73 7.01 30.75 -43.12
N PHE A 74 7.75 30.08 -42.23
CA PHE A 74 9.20 29.98 -42.36
C PHE A 74 9.67 28.56 -41.98
N ALA A 75 10.06 27.80 -43.00
CA ALA A 75 10.87 26.61 -42.83
C ALA A 75 12.32 27.07 -42.62
N LEU A 76 12.94 26.70 -41.51
CA LEU A 76 14.39 26.69 -41.41
C LEU A 76 14.85 25.55 -40.50
N THR A 77 15.46 24.57 -41.14
CA THR A 77 16.27 23.51 -40.57
C THR A 77 17.47 24.10 -39.83
N CYS A 78 17.62 23.77 -38.56
CA CYS A 78 18.90 23.78 -37.85
C CYS A 78 18.94 22.57 -36.94
N ALA A 79 19.70 21.55 -37.35
CA ALA A 79 20.19 20.52 -36.45
C ALA A 79 21.11 21.19 -35.43
N SER A 80 20.81 21.04 -34.14
CA SER A 80 21.81 21.19 -33.10
C SER A 80 21.48 20.25 -31.95
N VAL A 81 22.51 19.50 -31.59
CA VAL A 81 22.60 18.52 -30.52
C VAL A 81 22.45 19.25 -29.18
N GLY A 82 21.52 18.77 -28.35
CA GLY A 82 21.28 19.30 -27.01
C GLY A 82 20.79 18.19 -26.10
N THR A 83 21.73 17.47 -25.50
CA THR A 83 21.51 16.55 -24.38
C THR A 83 20.90 17.29 -23.20
N ALA A 84 19.65 16.98 -22.84
CA ALA A 84 19.06 17.34 -21.56
C ALA A 84 18.70 16.05 -20.80
N ALA A 85 19.49 15.78 -19.77
CA ALA A 85 19.23 14.77 -18.77
C ALA A 85 17.96 15.14 -17.99
N VAL A 86 16.93 14.29 -18.07
CA VAL A 86 15.73 14.43 -17.24
C VAL A 86 15.89 13.51 -16.04
N ALA A 87 16.12 14.09 -14.88
CA ALA A 87 16.06 13.43 -13.59
C ALA A 87 14.62 12.94 -13.33
N GLN A 88 14.43 11.63 -13.26
CA GLN A 88 13.16 11.04 -12.82
C GLN A 88 13.23 10.81 -11.31
N THR A 89 12.38 11.54 -10.59
CA THR A 89 12.09 11.36 -9.17
C THR A 89 11.45 9.98 -8.92
N PRO A 90 11.91 9.19 -7.93
CA PRO A 90 11.33 7.89 -7.61
C PRO A 90 9.95 8.04 -6.93
N LYS A 91 8.95 7.34 -7.46
CA LYS A 91 7.62 7.17 -6.84
C LYS A 91 7.71 6.20 -5.66
N PRO A 92 6.97 6.44 -4.57
CA PRO A 92 6.96 5.57 -3.40
C PRO A 92 6.29 4.22 -3.70
N ILE A 93 6.96 3.16 -3.23
CA ILE A 93 6.51 1.77 -3.23
C ILE A 93 5.45 1.61 -2.12
N ASN A 94 4.23 1.21 -2.49
CA ASN A 94 3.25 0.69 -1.54
C ASN A 94 3.49 -0.82 -1.34
N PRO A 95 3.77 -1.30 -0.11
CA PRO A 95 3.84 -2.73 0.19
C PRO A 95 2.43 -3.21 0.59
N GLY A 96 1.70 -3.83 -0.34
CA GLY A 96 0.39 -4.36 0.03
C GLY A 96 -0.48 -4.85 -1.12
N THR A 97 -0.03 -5.88 -1.84
CA THR A 97 -0.95 -6.76 -2.59
C THR A 97 -0.44 -8.20 -2.53
N SER A 98 -0.88 -8.88 -1.47
CA SER A 98 -1.37 -10.26 -1.44
C SER A 98 -0.98 -11.18 -2.61
N VAL A 99 -0.10 -12.12 -2.26
CA VAL A 99 0.12 -13.41 -2.90
C VAL A 99 -1.21 -14.18 -2.97
N THR A 100 -1.77 -14.36 -4.16
CA THR A 100 -2.67 -15.48 -4.44
C THR A 100 -1.81 -16.69 -4.77
N GLN A 101 -1.73 -17.62 -3.83
CA GLN A 101 -1.22 -18.97 -4.05
C GLN A 101 -2.11 -19.68 -5.07
N THR A 102 -1.53 -20.04 -6.20
CA THR A 102 -2.10 -21.05 -7.10
C THR A 102 -1.93 -22.41 -6.41
N GLN A 103 -3.05 -23.00 -6.00
CA GLN A 103 -3.11 -24.38 -5.54
C GLN A 103 -2.79 -25.31 -6.72
N LEU A 104 -1.90 -26.26 -6.46
CA LEU A 104 -1.56 -27.40 -7.32
C LEU A 104 -2.73 -28.40 -7.29
N ASP A 105 -3.31 -28.69 -8.44
CA ASP A 105 -4.16 -29.87 -8.62
C ASP A 105 -3.35 -30.97 -9.32
N GLU A 106 -3.01 -31.99 -8.54
CA GLU A 106 -2.57 -33.29 -9.02
C GLU A 106 -3.54 -34.32 -8.41
N SER A 107 -4.36 -34.95 -9.24
CA SER A 107 -5.16 -36.12 -8.84
C SER A 107 -5.51 -36.96 -10.06
N GLY A 108 -4.85 -38.12 -10.11
CA GLY A 108 -5.10 -39.19 -11.06
C GLY A 108 -6.40 -39.95 -10.82
N ALA A 109 -6.66 -40.86 -11.76
CA ALA A 109 -7.92 -41.52 -12.08
C ALA A 109 -8.37 -42.66 -11.13
N GLN A 110 -9.58 -43.17 -11.47
CA GLN A 110 -10.34 -44.34 -10.97
C GLN A 110 -11.35 -44.01 -9.85
N GLY A 111 -12.64 -44.35 -9.90
CA GLY A 111 -13.44 -45.14 -10.83
C GLY A 111 -14.56 -45.86 -10.05
N THR A 112 -15.79 -45.81 -10.59
CA THR A 112 -16.99 -46.66 -10.37
C THR A 112 -18.21 -46.13 -9.57
N ALA A 113 -19.34 -46.30 -10.27
CA ALA A 113 -20.69 -46.66 -9.84
C ALA A 113 -21.75 -45.58 -9.44
N THR A 114 -22.59 -45.28 -10.44
CA THR A 114 -24.07 -45.42 -10.45
C THR A 114 -24.93 -44.73 -9.37
N GLN A 115 -25.68 -43.70 -9.76
CA GLN A 115 -27.16 -43.69 -9.69
C GLN A 115 -27.80 -42.45 -10.35
N ALA A 116 -28.89 -42.71 -11.06
CA ALA A 116 -29.76 -41.76 -11.73
C ALA A 116 -30.84 -41.22 -10.78
N ALA A 117 -31.24 -39.95 -10.96
CA ALA A 117 -32.64 -39.48 -11.01
C ALA A 117 -32.75 -37.95 -10.83
N SER A 118 -33.44 -37.33 -11.79
CA SER A 118 -34.45 -36.28 -11.60
C SER A 118 -34.05 -34.87 -11.12
N GLY A 119 -34.10 -33.94 -12.08
CA GLY A 119 -34.88 -32.70 -12.00
C GLY A 119 -34.46 -31.64 -10.98
N VAL A 120 -33.66 -30.67 -11.42
CA VAL A 120 -33.47 -29.40 -10.69
C VAL A 120 -33.76 -28.22 -11.61
N SER A 121 -34.83 -27.53 -11.26
CA SER A 121 -35.29 -26.24 -11.76
C SER A 121 -34.23 -25.16 -11.47
N VAL A 122 -33.60 -24.60 -12.50
CA VAL A 122 -32.75 -23.42 -12.34
C VAL A 122 -33.64 -22.18 -12.29
N SER A 123 -33.94 -21.71 -11.08
CA SER A 123 -34.40 -20.34 -10.85
C SER A 123 -33.18 -19.43 -10.92
N ALA A 124 -33.06 -18.69 -12.03
CA ALA A 124 -32.05 -17.65 -12.20
C ALA A 124 -32.45 -16.40 -11.41
N SER A 125 -31.83 -16.22 -10.25
CA SER A 125 -31.86 -14.98 -9.48
C SER A 125 -31.18 -13.87 -10.28
N ARG A 126 -31.97 -12.94 -10.80
CA ARG A 126 -31.49 -11.66 -11.34
C ARG A 126 -30.79 -10.88 -10.22
N ALA A 127 -29.47 -10.74 -10.32
CA ALA A 127 -28.72 -9.70 -9.65
C ALA A 127 -28.37 -8.62 -10.68
N ALA A 128 -28.99 -7.45 -10.52
CA ALA A 128 -28.67 -6.26 -11.26
C ALA A 128 -27.25 -5.78 -10.90
N GLY A 129 -26.37 -5.73 -11.89
CA GLY A 129 -25.04 -5.16 -11.78
C GLY A 129 -24.66 -4.58 -13.14
N GLN A 130 -24.46 -3.27 -13.17
CA GLN A 130 -24.15 -2.49 -14.36
C GLN A 130 -22.94 -3.07 -15.12
N ILE A 131 -23.13 -3.41 -16.40
CA ILE A 131 -22.06 -3.51 -17.39
C ILE A 131 -22.44 -2.62 -18.57
N GLY A 132 -21.47 -1.79 -18.96
CA GLY A 132 -21.63 -0.63 -19.82
C GLY A 132 -22.11 -0.90 -21.24
N ALA A 133 -22.34 0.23 -21.91
CA ALA A 133 -22.91 0.44 -23.24
C ALA A 133 -22.13 -0.18 -24.42
N SER A 134 -21.49 -1.33 -24.24
CA SER A 134 -20.88 -2.13 -25.30
C SER A 134 -21.82 -3.23 -25.80
N GLY A 135 -22.80 -3.67 -25.00
CA GLY A 135 -23.81 -4.65 -25.43
C GLY A 135 -24.92 -4.09 -26.32
N ALA A 136 -25.07 -2.77 -26.37
CA ALA A 136 -26.07 -2.12 -27.21
C ALA A 136 -25.65 -2.05 -28.69
N ILE A 137 -24.34 -2.04 -28.97
CA ILE A 137 -23.80 -1.95 -30.33
C ILE A 137 -23.92 -3.31 -31.04
N ASP A 138 -23.63 -4.40 -30.33
CA ASP A 138 -23.80 -5.77 -30.86
C ASP A 138 -25.28 -6.17 -31.00
N ALA A 139 -26.14 -5.77 -30.05
CA ALA A 139 -27.59 -5.97 -30.19
C ALA A 139 -28.17 -5.15 -31.36
N SER A 140 -27.70 -3.92 -31.57
CA SER A 140 -28.12 -3.07 -32.69
C SER A 140 -27.61 -3.57 -34.04
N ALA A 141 -26.40 -4.14 -34.12
CA ALA A 141 -25.86 -4.71 -35.36
C ALA A 141 -26.49 -6.08 -35.71
N ALA A 142 -26.77 -6.90 -34.69
CA ALA A 142 -27.55 -8.13 -34.84
C ALA A 142 -29.02 -7.83 -35.20
N GLN A 143 -29.62 -6.77 -34.65
CA GLN A 143 -30.96 -6.31 -35.04
C GLN A 143 -30.97 -5.69 -36.43
N ALA A 144 -29.95 -4.94 -36.83
CA ALA A 144 -29.86 -4.36 -38.17
C ALA A 144 -29.75 -5.45 -39.25
N THR A 145 -29.00 -6.54 -39.01
CA THR A 145 -28.91 -7.69 -39.93
C THR A 145 -30.17 -8.56 -39.93
N ALA A 146 -30.84 -8.71 -38.77
CA ALA A 146 -32.14 -9.38 -38.68
C ALA A 146 -33.28 -8.59 -39.36
N ASP A 147 -33.19 -7.26 -39.40
CA ASP A 147 -34.14 -6.40 -40.10
C ASP A 147 -33.93 -6.33 -41.61
N THR A 148 -32.73 -6.60 -42.15
CA THR A 148 -32.49 -6.66 -43.62
C THR A 148 -33.40 -7.67 -44.31
N ASN A 149 -33.66 -8.81 -43.66
CA ASN A 149 -34.57 -9.83 -44.15
C ASN A 149 -36.01 -9.66 -43.62
N GLY A 150 -36.28 -8.57 -42.88
CA GLY A 150 -37.60 -8.25 -42.33
C GLY A 150 -38.14 -9.28 -41.32
N PHE A 151 -37.28 -10.07 -40.66
CA PHE A 151 -37.73 -11.11 -39.73
C PHE A 151 -38.49 -10.53 -38.54
N THR A 152 -38.00 -9.42 -37.98
CA THR A 152 -38.64 -8.73 -36.85
C THR A 152 -40.03 -8.21 -37.21
N ALA A 153 -40.19 -7.65 -38.41
CA ALA A 153 -41.46 -7.12 -38.89
C ALA A 153 -42.48 -8.25 -39.12
N ARG A 154 -42.04 -9.36 -39.73
CA ARG A 154 -42.87 -10.56 -39.94
C ARG A 154 -43.28 -11.21 -38.61
N GLN A 155 -42.37 -11.30 -37.64
CA GLN A 155 -42.69 -11.79 -36.30
C GLN A 155 -43.74 -10.93 -35.60
N LYS A 156 -43.57 -9.59 -35.61
CA LYS A 156 -44.55 -8.66 -35.04
C LYS A 156 -45.93 -8.80 -35.67
N ALA A 157 -46.00 -9.00 -36.98
CA ALA A 157 -47.28 -9.22 -37.67
C ALA A 157 -47.97 -10.52 -37.21
N LEU A 158 -47.21 -11.59 -36.97
CA LEU A 158 -47.74 -12.85 -36.42
C LEU A 158 -48.21 -12.69 -34.98
N ASP A 159 -47.49 -11.91 -34.16
CA ASP A 159 -47.88 -11.63 -32.78
C ASP A 159 -49.17 -10.80 -32.72
N VAL A 160 -49.32 -9.81 -33.60
CA VAL A 160 -50.55 -9.02 -33.74
C VAL A 160 -51.73 -9.91 -34.16
N ARG A 161 -51.55 -10.79 -35.16
CA ARG A 161 -52.60 -11.75 -35.58
C ARG A 161 -52.98 -12.72 -34.47
N SER A 162 -52.02 -13.13 -33.65
CA SER A 162 -52.29 -13.98 -32.47
C SER A 162 -53.10 -13.22 -31.42
N ALA A 163 -52.74 -11.97 -31.13
CA ALA A 163 -53.48 -11.11 -30.20
C ALA A 163 -54.91 -10.85 -30.69
N GLU A 164 -55.09 -10.53 -31.96
CA GLU A 164 -56.39 -10.33 -32.58
C GLU A 164 -57.25 -11.60 -32.52
N ASN A 165 -56.67 -12.77 -32.84
CA ASN A 165 -57.40 -14.03 -32.74
C ASN A 165 -57.89 -14.34 -31.31
N ASN A 166 -57.06 -14.06 -30.30
CA ASN A 166 -57.45 -14.22 -28.91
C ASN A 166 -58.53 -13.21 -28.49
N TYR A 167 -58.43 -11.96 -28.95
CA TYR A 167 -59.44 -10.93 -28.72
C TYR A 167 -60.80 -11.32 -29.33
N LEU A 168 -60.81 -11.72 -30.61
CA LEU A 168 -62.03 -12.17 -31.29
C LEU A 168 -62.69 -13.36 -30.58
N TYR A 169 -61.88 -14.31 -30.10
CA TYR A 169 -62.38 -15.42 -29.31
C TYR A 169 -63.01 -14.95 -27.99
N ALA A 170 -62.37 -14.02 -27.26
CA ALA A 170 -62.89 -13.48 -26.00
C ALA A 170 -64.22 -12.72 -26.20
N VAL A 171 -64.33 -11.92 -27.26
CA VAL A 171 -65.59 -11.24 -27.62
C VAL A 171 -66.67 -12.27 -27.95
N LYS A 172 -66.37 -13.26 -28.80
CA LYS A 172 -67.33 -14.32 -29.15
C LYS A 172 -67.73 -15.16 -27.94
N GLN A 173 -66.83 -15.40 -27.01
CA GLN A 173 -67.14 -16.09 -25.76
C GLN A 173 -68.17 -15.31 -24.94
N HIS A 174 -68.01 -13.99 -24.82
CA HIS A 174 -68.98 -13.13 -24.13
C HIS A 174 -70.34 -13.12 -24.85
N ASP A 175 -70.34 -13.01 -26.17
CA ASP A 175 -71.55 -13.03 -27.00
C ASP A 175 -72.31 -14.37 -26.85
N CYS A 176 -71.60 -15.50 -26.80
CA CYS A 176 -72.21 -16.83 -26.68
C CYS A 176 -73.00 -17.03 -25.37
N TYR A 177 -72.67 -16.30 -24.29
CA TYR A 177 -73.43 -16.38 -23.04
C TYR A 177 -74.82 -15.73 -23.12
N SER A 178 -75.08 -14.96 -24.18
CA SER A 178 -76.41 -14.38 -24.46
C SER A 178 -77.28 -15.25 -25.38
N ASP A 179 -76.76 -16.37 -25.88
CA ASP A 179 -77.46 -17.28 -26.80
C ASP A 179 -78.09 -18.48 -26.05
N PHE A 180 -79.16 -19.04 -26.59
CA PHE A 180 -79.86 -20.18 -25.99
C PHE A 180 -79.03 -21.48 -26.05
N PHE A 181 -78.18 -21.65 -27.07
CA PHE A 181 -77.31 -22.83 -27.24
C PHE A 181 -75.84 -22.53 -26.95
N VAL A 182 -75.55 -22.05 -25.74
CA VAL A 182 -74.21 -21.62 -25.28
C VAL A 182 -73.11 -22.64 -25.63
N ASN A 183 -73.32 -23.92 -25.34
CA ASN A 183 -72.30 -24.95 -25.57
C ASN A 183 -71.89 -25.08 -27.04
N HIS A 184 -72.86 -25.11 -27.96
CA HIS A 184 -72.60 -25.19 -29.40
C HIS A 184 -71.93 -23.92 -29.93
N CYS A 185 -72.34 -22.75 -29.43
CA CYS A 185 -71.72 -21.48 -29.78
C CYS A 185 -70.25 -21.43 -29.35
N LEU A 186 -69.94 -21.86 -28.12
CA LEU A 186 -68.57 -21.91 -27.59
C LEU A 186 -67.68 -22.88 -28.38
N ASP A 187 -68.19 -24.04 -28.78
CA ASP A 187 -67.43 -25.01 -29.57
C ASP A 187 -67.08 -24.45 -30.95
N LYS A 188 -68.04 -23.81 -31.63
CA LYS A 188 -67.78 -23.10 -32.90
C LYS A 188 -66.74 -21.99 -32.75
N ALA A 189 -66.83 -21.18 -31.68
CA ALA A 189 -65.85 -20.14 -31.40
C ALA A 189 -64.45 -20.73 -31.15
N ARG A 190 -64.37 -21.86 -30.44
CA ARG A 190 -63.11 -22.57 -30.17
C ARG A 190 -62.52 -23.16 -31.46
N ASP A 191 -63.34 -23.70 -32.35
CA ASP A 191 -62.88 -24.25 -33.62
C ASP A 191 -62.37 -23.16 -34.56
N ALA A 192 -63.07 -22.02 -34.64
CA ALA A 192 -62.58 -20.84 -35.37
C ALA A 192 -61.21 -20.37 -34.83
N LYS A 193 -61.05 -20.34 -33.50
CA LYS A 193 -59.76 -20.04 -32.86
C LYS A 193 -58.67 -21.04 -33.24
N ARG A 194 -58.98 -22.35 -33.19
CA ARG A 194 -58.03 -23.42 -33.52
C ARG A 194 -57.54 -23.35 -34.97
N VAL A 195 -58.44 -23.07 -35.93
CA VAL A 195 -58.10 -22.97 -37.35
C VAL A 195 -57.11 -21.84 -37.61
N VAL A 196 -57.41 -20.63 -37.13
CA VAL A 196 -56.52 -19.47 -37.30
C VAL A 196 -55.22 -19.66 -36.52
N GLY A 197 -55.27 -20.21 -35.30
CA GLY A 197 -54.08 -20.52 -34.51
C GLY A 197 -53.17 -21.56 -35.17
N ALA A 198 -53.73 -22.52 -35.92
CA ALA A 198 -52.94 -23.47 -36.71
C ALA A 198 -52.21 -22.80 -37.88
N GLN A 199 -52.85 -21.84 -38.55
CA GLN A 199 -52.22 -21.06 -39.62
C GLN A 199 -51.07 -20.19 -39.08
N ILE A 200 -51.28 -19.48 -37.96
CA ILE A 200 -50.25 -18.65 -37.32
C ILE A 200 -49.03 -19.50 -36.93
N ARG A 201 -49.24 -20.69 -36.34
CA ARG A 201 -48.14 -21.62 -36.01
C ARG A 201 -47.37 -22.10 -37.23
N LYS A 202 -48.06 -22.38 -38.35
CA LYS A 202 -47.40 -22.79 -39.61
C LYS A 202 -46.49 -21.69 -40.14
N GLU A 203 -46.93 -20.45 -40.08
CA GLU A 203 -46.16 -19.29 -40.52
C GLU A 203 -44.97 -19.00 -39.57
N GLN A 204 -45.14 -19.16 -38.26
CA GLN A 204 -44.04 -19.06 -37.28
C GLN A 204 -42.96 -20.12 -37.52
N LEU A 205 -43.35 -21.38 -37.73
CA LEU A 205 -42.40 -22.46 -38.00
C LEU A 205 -41.57 -22.19 -39.27
N ALA A 206 -42.22 -21.70 -40.33
CA ALA A 206 -41.52 -21.33 -41.57
C ALA A 206 -40.53 -20.18 -41.34
N LEU A 207 -40.91 -19.16 -40.56
CA LEU A 207 -40.02 -18.05 -40.22
C LEU A 207 -38.82 -18.50 -39.37
N ASP A 208 -39.05 -19.39 -38.40
CA ASP A 208 -37.98 -19.95 -37.57
C ASP A 208 -37.03 -20.86 -38.38
N ASP A 209 -37.54 -21.62 -39.35
CA ASP A 209 -36.73 -22.43 -40.27
C ASP A 209 -35.81 -21.55 -41.12
N GLU A 210 -36.33 -20.44 -41.68
CA GLU A 210 -35.52 -19.47 -42.41
C GLU A 210 -34.41 -18.87 -41.53
N GLN A 211 -34.73 -18.48 -40.30
CA GLN A 211 -33.74 -17.94 -39.37
C GLN A 211 -32.66 -18.96 -39.02
N ARG A 212 -33.04 -20.23 -38.78
CA ARG A 212 -32.08 -21.30 -38.51
C ARG A 212 -31.10 -21.51 -39.67
N LEU A 213 -31.60 -21.49 -40.90
CA LEU A 213 -30.76 -21.61 -42.11
C LEU A 213 -29.81 -20.42 -42.26
N GLN A 214 -30.29 -19.18 -42.06
CA GLN A 214 -29.46 -17.98 -42.13
C GLN A 214 -28.33 -18.01 -41.08
N HIS A 215 -28.64 -18.36 -39.83
CA HIS A 215 -27.62 -18.49 -38.80
C HIS A 215 -26.64 -19.63 -39.06
N ALA A 216 -27.08 -20.73 -39.70
CA ALA A 216 -26.17 -21.79 -40.12
C ALA A 216 -25.17 -21.28 -41.18
N GLN A 217 -25.66 -20.59 -42.21
CA GLN A 217 -24.82 -19.98 -43.26
C GLN A 217 -23.81 -18.99 -42.68
N GLN A 218 -24.25 -18.08 -41.80
CA GLN A 218 -23.36 -17.13 -41.14
C GLN A 218 -22.25 -17.81 -40.33
N ARG A 219 -22.57 -18.91 -39.62
CA ARG A 219 -21.55 -19.67 -38.89
C ARG A 219 -20.55 -20.32 -39.83
N ASP A 220 -21.01 -20.87 -40.95
CA ASP A 220 -20.15 -21.51 -41.94
C ASP A 220 -19.23 -20.48 -42.61
N GLU A 221 -19.76 -19.32 -42.98
CA GLU A 221 -18.98 -18.19 -43.51
C GLU A 221 -17.93 -17.69 -42.51
N GLN A 222 -18.33 -17.43 -41.25
CA GLN A 222 -17.39 -17.00 -40.21
C GLN A 222 -16.32 -18.06 -39.94
N THR A 223 -16.69 -19.34 -39.97
CA THR A 223 -15.74 -20.44 -39.79
C THR A 223 -14.79 -20.52 -40.97
N ALA A 224 -15.27 -20.32 -42.20
CA ALA A 224 -14.42 -20.27 -43.39
C ALA A 224 -13.44 -19.10 -43.34
N ILE A 225 -13.90 -17.91 -42.95
CA ILE A 225 -13.04 -16.72 -42.77
C ILE A 225 -11.96 -16.99 -41.72
N LYS A 226 -12.34 -17.51 -40.54
CA LYS A 226 -11.37 -17.85 -39.49
C LYS A 226 -10.36 -18.89 -39.95
N ARG A 227 -10.80 -19.95 -40.63
CA ARG A 227 -9.90 -20.97 -41.20
C ARG A 227 -8.92 -20.36 -42.21
N ALA A 228 -9.40 -19.47 -43.09
CA ALA A 228 -8.56 -18.76 -44.04
C ALA A 228 -7.53 -17.85 -43.35
N GLN A 229 -7.94 -17.12 -42.30
CA GLN A 229 -7.03 -16.31 -41.47
C GLN A 229 -5.96 -17.18 -40.80
N TYR A 230 -6.35 -18.26 -40.11
CA TYR A 230 -5.41 -19.17 -39.47
C TYR A 230 -4.42 -19.81 -40.44
N ALA A 231 -4.86 -20.12 -41.66
CA ALA A 231 -3.99 -20.64 -42.72
C ALA A 231 -3.02 -19.56 -43.22
N SER A 232 -3.48 -18.31 -43.39
CA SER A 232 -2.61 -17.19 -43.79
C SER A 232 -1.58 -16.81 -42.72
N GLU A 233 -1.94 -16.94 -41.45
CA GLU A 233 -1.07 -16.62 -40.31
C GLU A 233 -0.17 -17.79 -39.89
N ALA A 234 -0.42 -19.02 -40.37
CA ALA A 234 0.38 -20.20 -40.05
C ALA A 234 1.91 -20.00 -40.22
N PRO A 235 2.43 -19.51 -41.37
CA PRO A 235 3.87 -19.32 -41.52
C PRO A 235 4.43 -18.25 -40.57
N GLN A 236 3.65 -17.22 -40.27
CA GLN A 236 4.07 -16.18 -39.33
C GLN A 236 4.12 -16.70 -37.89
N ARG A 237 3.16 -17.57 -37.50
CA ARG A 237 3.17 -18.24 -36.20
C ARG A 237 4.37 -19.15 -36.06
N GLU A 238 4.64 -20.00 -37.06
CA GLU A 238 5.84 -20.85 -37.07
C GLU A 238 7.13 -20.04 -37.01
N ALA A 239 7.22 -18.92 -37.72
CA ALA A 239 8.37 -18.01 -37.64
C ALA A 239 8.52 -17.40 -36.24
N SER A 240 7.41 -17.00 -35.61
CA SER A 240 7.43 -16.44 -34.25
C SER A 240 7.78 -17.48 -33.18
N GLU A 241 7.34 -18.72 -33.35
CA GLU A 241 7.70 -19.85 -32.48
C GLU A 241 9.20 -20.15 -32.58
N LYS A 242 9.74 -20.27 -33.80
CA LYS A 242 11.19 -20.43 -34.02
C LYS A 242 12.01 -19.29 -33.43
N ALA A 243 11.61 -18.04 -33.66
CA ALA A 243 12.28 -16.88 -33.09
C ALA A 243 12.24 -16.89 -31.55
N SER A 244 11.14 -17.36 -30.96
CA SER A 244 11.00 -17.49 -29.51
C SER A 244 11.91 -18.58 -28.96
N GLU A 245 11.97 -19.74 -29.61
CA GLU A 245 12.88 -20.84 -29.26
C GLU A 245 14.35 -20.42 -29.33
N GLU A 246 14.74 -19.75 -30.43
CA GLU A 246 16.09 -19.20 -30.60
C GLU A 246 16.43 -18.19 -29.51
N SER A 247 15.52 -17.26 -29.20
CA SER A 247 15.72 -16.26 -28.14
C SER A 247 15.87 -16.90 -26.76
N PHE A 248 15.15 -17.99 -26.50
CA PHE A 248 15.21 -18.72 -25.24
C PHE A 248 16.53 -19.48 -25.12
N ALA A 249 16.94 -20.18 -26.18
CA ALA A 249 18.23 -20.85 -26.25
C ALA A 249 19.41 -19.89 -26.07
N GLU A 250 19.34 -18.70 -26.68
CA GLU A 250 20.38 -17.68 -26.54
C GLU A 250 20.43 -17.12 -25.10
N LYS A 251 19.28 -16.84 -24.49
CA LYS A 251 19.22 -16.44 -23.07
C LYS A 251 19.80 -17.50 -22.14
N GLN A 252 19.58 -18.79 -22.42
CA GLN A 252 20.19 -19.86 -21.64
C GLN A 252 21.72 -19.85 -21.76
N ARG A 253 22.26 -19.69 -22.98
CA ARG A 253 23.71 -19.57 -23.19
C ARG A 253 24.28 -18.35 -22.48
N GLN A 254 23.64 -17.20 -22.62
CA GLN A 254 24.06 -15.97 -21.95
C GLN A 254 24.04 -16.10 -20.42
N ASN A 255 23.01 -16.76 -19.87
CA ASN A 255 22.93 -17.03 -18.44
C ASN A 255 24.07 -17.94 -17.98
N ALA A 256 24.36 -19.03 -18.73
CA ALA A 256 25.48 -19.92 -18.43
C ALA A 256 26.82 -19.19 -18.46
N LEU A 257 27.06 -18.34 -19.47
CA LEU A 257 28.27 -17.50 -19.56
C LEU A 257 28.36 -16.52 -18.39
N SER A 258 27.26 -15.85 -18.05
CA SER A 258 27.23 -14.91 -16.92
C SER A 258 27.45 -15.61 -15.58
N ALA A 259 26.94 -16.84 -15.41
CA ALA A 259 27.16 -17.64 -14.22
C ALA A 259 28.63 -18.06 -14.11
N ALA A 260 29.24 -18.49 -15.23
CA ALA A 260 30.66 -18.79 -15.30
C ALA A 260 31.52 -17.56 -14.96
N GLN A 261 31.22 -16.38 -15.53
CA GLN A 261 31.90 -15.12 -15.19
C GLN A 261 31.75 -14.75 -13.71
N ARG A 262 30.54 -14.82 -13.16
CA ARG A 262 30.31 -14.56 -11.74
C ARG A 262 31.10 -15.50 -10.84
N THR A 263 31.25 -16.76 -11.26
CA THR A 263 32.01 -17.78 -10.51
C THR A 263 33.50 -17.50 -10.59
N ALA A 264 34.02 -17.13 -11.77
CA ALA A 264 35.42 -16.75 -11.97
C ALA A 264 35.80 -15.49 -11.16
N GLU A 265 34.90 -14.50 -11.07
CA GLU A 265 35.10 -13.27 -10.31
C GLU A 265 34.81 -13.41 -8.81
N ALA A 266 34.17 -14.50 -8.37
CA ALA A 266 33.83 -14.72 -6.96
C ALA A 266 35.02 -14.55 -5.99
N PRO A 267 36.22 -15.12 -6.23
CA PRO A 267 37.37 -14.90 -5.36
C PRO A 267 37.82 -13.43 -5.32
N GLN A 268 37.77 -12.73 -6.45
CA GLN A 268 38.14 -11.31 -6.49
C GLN A 268 37.10 -10.45 -5.73
N ARG A 269 35.80 -10.76 -5.84
CA ARG A 269 34.77 -10.09 -5.05
C ARG A 269 34.95 -10.35 -3.55
N ALA A 270 35.28 -11.58 -3.16
CA ALA A 270 35.57 -11.91 -1.76
C ALA A 270 36.80 -11.15 -1.23
N ALA A 271 37.87 -11.05 -2.02
CA ALA A 271 39.06 -10.27 -1.67
C ALA A 271 38.75 -8.78 -1.53
N ASN A 272 38.00 -8.20 -2.47
CA ASN A 272 37.57 -6.80 -2.41
C ASN A 272 36.69 -6.53 -1.18
N GLN A 273 35.80 -7.45 -0.82
CA GLN A 273 34.98 -7.35 0.38
C GLN A 273 35.84 -7.39 1.65
N ALA A 274 36.77 -8.34 1.75
CA ALA A 274 37.68 -8.43 2.88
C ALA A 274 38.56 -7.16 3.03
N ASP A 275 39.03 -6.59 1.91
CA ASP A 275 39.78 -5.33 1.93
C ASP A 275 38.92 -4.14 2.37
N TYR A 276 37.64 -4.11 1.99
CA TYR A 276 36.70 -3.08 2.43
C TYR A 276 36.42 -3.20 3.93
N ASP A 277 36.15 -4.40 4.42
CA ASP A 277 35.89 -4.67 5.83
C ASP A 277 37.13 -4.34 6.69
N ARG A 278 38.34 -4.65 6.20
CA ARG A 278 39.59 -4.24 6.85
C ARG A 278 39.69 -2.72 6.97
N LYS A 279 39.41 -1.98 5.88
CA LYS A 279 39.42 -0.51 5.90
C LYS A 279 38.39 0.06 6.87
N GLN A 280 37.21 -0.56 6.98
CA GLN A 280 36.21 -0.15 7.96
C GLN A 280 36.69 -0.39 9.39
N ALA A 281 37.25 -1.56 9.68
CA ALA A 281 37.80 -1.86 11.00
C ALA A 281 38.93 -0.89 11.39
N ASP A 282 39.83 -0.58 10.45
CA ASP A 282 40.91 0.39 10.65
C ASP A 282 40.38 1.80 10.93
N TYR A 283 39.31 2.21 10.23
CA TYR A 283 38.67 3.49 10.46
C TYR A 283 38.01 3.56 11.85
N GLN A 284 37.30 2.50 12.24
CA GLN A 284 36.69 2.42 13.56
C GLN A 284 37.73 2.44 14.68
N LYS A 285 38.86 1.74 14.48
CA LYS A 285 39.98 1.79 15.42
C LYS A 285 40.55 3.20 15.56
N LYS A 286 40.72 3.94 14.46
CA LYS A 286 41.18 5.34 14.51
C LYS A 286 40.22 6.24 15.29
N LEU A 287 38.91 6.03 15.15
CA LEU A 287 37.91 6.78 15.93
C LEU A 287 37.98 6.44 17.41
N ALA A 288 38.12 5.16 17.77
CA ALA A 288 38.28 4.72 19.15
C ALA A 288 39.56 5.28 19.77
N ASP A 289 40.69 5.23 19.05
CA ASP A 289 41.97 5.78 19.48
C ASP A 289 41.92 7.31 19.66
N ALA A 290 41.21 8.01 18.78
CA ALA A 290 40.99 9.45 18.90
C ALA A 290 40.11 9.79 20.11
N ALA A 291 39.03 9.03 20.35
CA ALA A 291 38.18 9.20 21.52
C ALA A 291 38.94 8.94 22.82
N ALA A 292 39.75 7.87 22.87
CA ALA A 292 40.59 7.54 24.01
C ALA A 292 41.59 8.66 24.33
N ARG A 293 42.25 9.21 23.31
CA ARG A 293 43.12 10.39 23.46
C ARG A 293 42.35 11.62 23.96
N GLY A 294 41.18 11.90 23.40
CA GLY A 294 40.34 13.00 23.86
C GLY A 294 39.95 12.89 25.34
N VAL A 295 39.67 11.68 25.83
CA VAL A 295 39.40 11.42 27.26
C VAL A 295 40.66 11.61 28.11
N GLN A 296 41.82 11.16 27.65
CA GLN A 296 43.09 11.39 28.35
C GLN A 296 43.43 12.89 28.44
N ASP A 297 43.31 13.62 27.34
CA ASP A 297 43.55 15.06 27.29
C ASP A 297 42.55 15.84 28.13
N ALA A 298 41.31 15.36 28.28
CA ALA A 298 40.33 15.94 29.20
C ALA A 298 40.77 15.76 30.67
N LYS A 299 41.18 14.56 31.07
CA LYS A 299 41.70 14.27 32.41
C LYS A 299 42.96 15.08 32.72
N GLU A 300 43.90 15.18 31.78
CA GLU A 300 45.12 15.97 32.00
C GLU A 300 44.81 17.46 32.16
N ARG A 301 43.78 17.97 31.49
CA ARG A 301 43.30 19.35 31.68
C ARG A 301 42.66 19.55 33.06
N GLU A 302 41.88 18.59 33.54
CA GLU A 302 41.31 18.61 34.89
C GLU A 302 42.41 18.59 35.95
N ASP A 303 43.36 17.66 35.86
CA ASP A 303 44.50 17.56 36.79
C ASP A 303 45.34 18.85 36.81
N LYS A 304 45.59 19.46 35.65
CA LYS A 304 46.30 20.75 35.56
C LYS A 304 45.50 21.88 36.19
N ALA A 305 44.19 21.92 35.98
CA ALA A 305 43.32 22.91 36.59
C ALA A 305 43.29 22.78 38.11
N GLU A 306 43.21 21.56 38.65
CA GLU A 306 43.26 21.28 40.09
C GLU A 306 44.60 21.70 40.70
N ARG A 307 45.72 21.36 40.05
CA ARG A 307 47.07 21.79 40.49
C ARG A 307 47.20 23.31 40.50
N PHE A 308 46.65 23.98 39.51
CA PHE A 308 46.66 25.44 39.46
C PHE A 308 45.80 26.05 40.57
N ALA A 309 44.61 25.50 40.83
CA ALA A 309 43.75 25.93 41.92
C ALA A 309 44.37 25.66 43.31
N ALA A 310 45.06 24.53 43.50
CA ALA A 310 45.84 24.26 44.71
C ALA A 310 46.96 25.29 44.89
N LYS A 311 47.72 25.59 43.84
CA LYS A 311 48.77 26.62 43.89
C LYS A 311 48.24 28.01 44.23
N GLN A 312 47.05 28.36 43.77
CA GLN A 312 46.39 29.62 44.16
C GLN A 312 45.98 29.63 45.65
N ARG A 313 45.47 28.52 46.18
CA ARG A 313 45.14 28.38 47.62
C ARG A 313 46.39 28.51 48.48
N ASP A 314 47.45 27.76 48.16
CA ASP A 314 48.72 27.82 48.88
C ASP A 314 49.32 29.24 48.86
N ALA A 315 49.25 29.93 47.71
CA ALA A 315 49.72 31.30 47.59
C ALA A 315 48.89 32.26 48.47
N ALA A 316 47.57 32.09 48.55
CA ALA A 316 46.70 32.90 49.40
C ALA A 316 46.94 32.62 50.90
N GLU A 317 47.12 31.35 51.28
CA GLU A 317 47.48 30.96 52.65
C GLU A 317 48.82 31.54 53.07
N HIS A 318 49.83 31.45 52.21
CA HIS A 318 51.15 32.03 52.48
C HIS A 318 51.10 33.55 52.62
N GLN A 319 50.34 34.24 51.76
CA GLN A 319 50.12 35.68 51.91
C GLN A 319 49.43 36.02 53.24
N ALA A 320 48.42 35.24 53.66
CA ALA A 320 47.75 35.44 54.94
C ALA A 320 48.70 35.18 56.13
N GLU A 321 49.54 34.15 56.07
CA GLU A 321 50.56 33.84 57.08
C GLU A 321 51.58 34.99 57.21
N VAL A 322 52.08 35.49 56.08
CA VAL A 322 53.03 36.62 56.07
C VAL A 322 52.38 37.87 56.66
N GLN A 323 51.13 38.18 56.29
CA GLN A 323 50.39 39.31 56.87
C GLN A 323 50.12 39.13 58.37
N ALA A 324 49.81 37.92 58.82
CA ALA A 324 49.62 37.62 60.25
C ALA A 324 50.93 37.82 61.03
N ARG A 325 52.05 37.31 60.50
CA ARG A 325 53.39 37.50 61.09
C ARG A 325 53.79 38.97 61.15
N GLN A 326 53.44 39.76 60.13
CA GLN A 326 53.65 41.22 60.14
C GLN A 326 52.81 41.93 61.21
N LYS A 327 51.52 41.57 61.34
CA LYS A 327 50.63 42.13 62.37
C LYS A 327 51.10 41.76 63.78
N GLU A 328 51.52 40.52 64.00
CA GLU A 328 52.08 40.06 65.28
C GLU A 328 53.39 40.81 65.60
N ALA A 329 54.28 40.97 64.62
CA ALA A 329 55.50 41.76 64.80
C ALA A 329 55.20 43.24 65.13
N ALA A 330 54.23 43.86 64.45
CA ALA A 330 53.78 45.23 64.73
C ALA A 330 53.12 45.35 66.12
N ALA A 331 52.27 44.40 66.52
CA ALA A 331 51.67 44.37 67.85
C ALA A 331 52.73 44.20 68.94
N LYS A 332 53.72 43.34 68.73
CA LYS A 332 54.85 43.16 69.65
C LYS A 332 55.72 44.41 69.74
N GLN A 333 55.90 45.16 68.65
CA GLN A 333 56.56 46.48 68.68
C GLN A 333 55.73 47.52 69.44
N GLN A 334 54.41 47.57 69.23
CA GLN A 334 53.52 48.46 70.00
C GLN A 334 53.52 48.12 71.49
N GLN A 335 53.52 46.84 71.86
CA GLN A 335 53.64 46.41 73.25
C GLN A 335 54.97 46.85 73.88
N ARG A 336 56.10 46.69 73.16
CA ARG A 336 57.41 47.18 73.63
C ARG A 336 57.40 48.70 73.82
N ALA A 337 56.86 49.47 72.87
CA ALA A 337 56.77 50.92 72.98
C ALA A 337 55.88 51.37 74.18
N GLN A 338 54.80 50.65 74.47
CA GLN A 338 53.97 50.91 75.66
C GLN A 338 54.70 50.58 76.96
N GLN A 339 55.48 49.49 77.00
CA GLN A 339 56.34 49.14 78.15
C GLN A 339 57.42 50.20 78.36
N ASP A 340 58.14 50.59 77.30
CA ASP A 340 59.16 51.63 77.37
C ASP A 340 58.57 52.98 77.85
N ALA A 341 57.35 53.35 77.41
CA ALA A 341 56.65 54.54 77.88
C ALA A 341 56.21 54.44 79.36
N ALA A 342 55.75 53.27 79.79
CA ALA A 342 55.40 53.02 81.19
C ALA A 342 56.63 53.09 82.12
N ASP A 343 57.75 52.51 81.70
CA ASP A 343 59.03 52.56 82.43
C ASP A 343 59.57 54.00 82.54
N GLN A 344 59.46 54.79 81.46
CA GLN A 344 59.79 56.22 81.49
C GLN A 344 58.88 57.01 82.44
N ALA A 345 57.57 56.73 82.44
CA ALA A 345 56.62 57.35 83.36
C ALA A 345 56.93 57.00 84.82
N HIS A 346 57.28 55.74 85.10
CA HIS A 346 57.68 55.31 86.44
C HIS A 346 58.99 55.96 86.91
N GLN A 347 59.99 56.08 86.04
CA GLN A 347 61.21 56.84 86.34
C GLN A 347 60.93 58.33 86.61
N ALA A 348 60.04 58.96 85.86
CA ALA A 348 59.64 60.35 86.11
C ALA A 348 58.96 60.49 87.48
N GLN A 349 58.13 59.52 87.86
CA GLN A 349 57.45 59.49 89.17
C GLN A 349 58.44 59.29 90.34
N LEU A 350 59.43 58.39 90.18
CA LEU A 350 60.51 58.21 91.16
C LEU A 350 61.35 59.47 91.32
N LYS A 351 61.66 60.18 90.22
CA LYS A 351 62.37 61.48 90.27
C LYS A 351 61.55 62.53 91.01
N GLN A 352 60.22 62.58 90.82
CA GLN A 352 59.35 63.46 91.60
C GLN A 352 59.32 63.09 93.09
N GLN A 353 59.30 61.80 93.45
CA GLN A 353 59.40 61.38 94.85
C GLN A 353 60.76 61.73 95.48
N GLN A 354 61.87 61.61 94.75
CA GLN A 354 63.19 62.03 95.24
C GLN A 354 63.27 63.55 95.43
N GLN A 355 62.62 64.35 94.57
CA GLN A 355 62.52 65.80 94.77
C GLN A 355 61.67 66.16 95.99
N GLN A 356 60.61 65.40 96.28
CA GLN A 356 59.80 65.60 97.50
C GLN A 356 60.55 65.20 98.78
N GLN A 357 61.41 64.17 98.76
CA GLN A 357 62.24 63.81 99.92
C GLN A 357 63.42 64.77 100.16
N GLN A 358 63.87 65.52 99.15
CA GLN A 358 64.87 66.58 99.33
C GLN A 358 64.28 67.87 99.91
N GLN A 359 62.95 68.04 99.95
CA GLN A 359 62.29 69.18 100.59
C GLN A 359 61.92 68.92 102.06
N SER A 360 62.19 67.73 102.61
CA SER A 360 61.82 67.35 103.98
C SER A 360 63.02 67.11 104.93
N LYS A 361 64.17 67.75 104.70
CA LYS A 361 65.31 67.75 105.63
C LYS A 361 65.89 69.13 105.83
#